data_AF-A0A960NWS6-F1
#
_entry.id   AF-A0A960NWS6-F1
#
_cell.length_a   1.000
_cell.length_b   1.000
_cell.length_c   1.000
_cell.angle_alpha   90.00
_cell.angle_beta   90.00
_cell.angle_gamma   90.00
#
_symmetry.space_group_name_H-M   'P 1'
#
loop_
_entity.id
_entity.type
_entity.pdbx_description
1 polymer ?
#
loop_
_entity_poly.entity_id
_entity_poly.type
_entity_poly.pdbx_seq_one_letter_code
_entity_poly.pdbx_strand_id
1 'polypeptide(L)'
;NRAYVGEDGVIRGDTQCCYVLALANNLVEGEAQQHAIDRLVADIEQRGWHLSTGFIGTKDLMLVLSKIGRTDVAFKLLHQESFPGWLFSINNGATSIWERWDGWTPERGFQDVGMNSFAHYSFGAVYGWMVEDLGGIRPLQPSYEAIVVRPRFDPQLDHCRVRYDSIRGAIETEWRRKEDEIELRCVVPANVHAVVQLEGVPFAKVAVD
;
A
#
# COMPACT_ATOMS: atom_id res chain seq x y z
N ASN A 1 -11.24 18.52 14.29
CA ASN A 1 -12.16 17.52 13.68
C ASN A 1 -13.67 17.82 13.85
N ARG A 2 -14.10 18.76 14.71
CA ARG A 2 -15.53 19.07 15.01
C ARG A 2 -16.48 19.30 13.82
N ALA A 3 -15.97 19.72 12.65
CA ALA A 3 -16.79 19.97 11.48
C ALA A 3 -17.17 18.70 10.69
N TYR A 4 -16.42 17.60 10.86
CA TYR A 4 -16.51 16.42 10.00
C TYR A 4 -16.62 15.10 10.75
N VAL A 5 -16.26 15.05 12.04
CA VAL A 5 -16.43 13.86 12.89
C VAL A 5 -17.69 14.05 13.71
N GLY A 6 -18.67 13.17 13.51
CA GLY A 6 -19.90 13.13 14.31
C GLY A 6 -19.65 12.73 15.75
N GLU A 7 -20.64 12.93 16.62
CA GLU A 7 -20.56 12.51 18.02
C GLU A 7 -20.44 10.98 18.17
N ASP A 8 -20.92 10.23 17.18
CA ASP A 8 -20.80 8.78 17.04
C ASP A 8 -19.43 8.33 16.50
N GLY A 9 -18.51 9.27 16.21
CA GLY A 9 -17.20 9.00 15.64
C GLY A 9 -17.19 8.81 14.12
N VAL A 10 -18.35 8.85 13.45
CA VAL A 10 -18.45 8.66 12.00
C VAL A 10 -17.95 9.92 11.29
N ILE A 11 -17.07 9.72 10.31
CA ILE A 11 -16.60 10.83 9.47
C ILE A 11 -17.66 11.08 8.40
N ARG A 12 -18.14 12.33 8.32
CA ARG A 12 -19.12 12.77 7.33
C ARG A 12 -18.68 12.37 5.92
N GLY A 13 -19.59 11.69 5.22
CA GLY A 13 -19.35 11.07 3.91
C GLY A 13 -19.26 9.55 4.00
N ASP A 14 -18.75 9.00 5.12
CA ASP A 14 -18.73 7.57 5.43
C ASP A 14 -18.19 6.72 4.26
N THR A 15 -17.07 7.15 3.68
CA THR A 15 -16.41 6.47 2.55
C THR A 15 -15.00 6.06 2.92
N GLN A 16 -14.46 5.05 2.22
CA GLN A 16 -13.03 4.69 2.33
C GLN A 16 -12.12 5.91 2.19
N CYS A 17 -12.38 6.79 1.22
CA CYS A 17 -11.56 7.98 0.99
C CYS A 17 -11.55 8.92 2.20
N CYS A 18 -12.71 9.16 2.83
CA CYS A 18 -12.79 10.03 4.01
C CYS A 18 -11.98 9.47 5.18
N TYR A 19 -12.10 8.17 5.45
CA TYR A 19 -11.35 7.50 6.52
C TYR A 19 -9.85 7.46 6.22
N VAL A 20 -9.47 7.10 5.00
CA VAL A 20 -8.06 7.10 4.54
C VAL A 20 -7.44 8.48 4.73
N LEU A 21 -8.11 9.56 4.28
CA LEU A 21 -7.56 10.91 4.42
C LEU A 21 -7.41 11.35 5.87
N ALA A 22 -8.37 11.03 6.73
CA ALA A 22 -8.28 11.34 8.15
C ALA A 22 -7.14 10.60 8.86
N LEU A 23 -6.96 9.30 8.55
CA LEU A 23 -5.92 8.45 9.13
C LEU A 23 -4.53 8.76 8.57
N ALA A 24 -4.43 9.10 7.29
CA ALA A 24 -3.18 9.49 6.64
C ALA A 24 -2.61 10.76 7.28
N ASN A 25 -3.48 11.75 7.52
CA ASN A 25 -3.10 13.08 8.01
C ASN A 25 -3.24 13.25 9.54
N ASN A 26 -3.44 12.16 10.30
CA ASN A 26 -3.60 12.18 11.76
C ASN A 26 -4.66 13.19 12.24
N LEU A 27 -5.82 13.24 11.57
CA LEU A 27 -6.90 14.19 11.90
C LEU A 27 -7.85 13.68 12.99
N VAL A 28 -7.70 12.41 13.37
CA VAL A 28 -8.43 11.72 14.43
C VAL A 28 -7.44 10.98 15.32
N GLU A 29 -7.73 10.95 16.62
CA GLU A 29 -6.88 10.35 17.66
C GLU A 29 -7.76 9.59 18.67
N GLY A 30 -7.14 8.72 19.48
CA GLY A 30 -7.83 7.97 20.54
C GLY A 30 -8.96 7.10 20.00
N GLU A 31 -10.11 7.11 20.70
CA GLU A 31 -11.29 6.32 20.33
C GLU A 31 -11.81 6.65 18.92
N ALA A 32 -11.75 7.92 18.50
CA ALA A 32 -12.19 8.31 17.16
C ALA A 32 -11.28 7.73 16.06
N GLN A 33 -9.98 7.58 16.34
CA GLN A 33 -9.06 6.91 15.41
C GLN A 33 -9.38 5.43 15.30
N GLN A 34 -9.61 4.75 16.43
CA GLN A 34 -9.96 3.32 16.42
C GLN A 34 -11.27 3.09 15.67
N HIS A 35 -12.29 3.93 15.92
CA HIS A 35 -13.55 3.87 15.19
C HIS A 35 -13.36 4.06 13.68
N ALA A 36 -12.54 5.02 13.26
CA ALA A 36 -12.22 5.24 11.85
C ALA A 36 -11.51 4.03 11.21
N ILE A 37 -10.61 3.37 11.95
CA ILE A 37 -9.94 2.13 11.51
C ILE A 37 -10.97 1.02 11.29
N ASP A 38 -11.82 0.78 12.29
CA ASP A 38 -12.81 -0.29 12.26
C ASP A 38 -13.81 -0.09 11.12
N ARG A 39 -14.27 1.16 10.90
CA ARG A 39 -15.18 1.51 9.81
C ARG A 39 -14.54 1.33 8.43
N LEU A 40 -13.29 1.76 8.24
CA LEU A 40 -12.57 1.58 6.97
C LEU A 40 -12.45 0.10 6.60
N VAL A 41 -12.00 -0.72 7.55
CA VAL A 41 -11.87 -2.17 7.34
C VAL A 41 -13.22 -2.80 7.05
N ALA A 42 -14.24 -2.48 7.85
CA ALA A 42 -15.57 -3.05 7.68
C ALA A 42 -16.18 -2.69 6.33
N ASP A 43 -16.00 -1.47 5.83
CA ASP A 43 -16.48 -1.11 4.49
C ASP A 43 -15.73 -1.89 3.38
N ILE A 44 -14.41 -2.04 3.48
CA ILE A 44 -13.63 -2.85 2.52
C ILE A 44 -14.10 -4.32 2.54
N GLU A 45 -14.30 -4.89 3.72
CA GLU A 45 -14.77 -6.26 3.89
C GLU A 45 -16.19 -6.46 3.33
N GLN A 46 -17.12 -5.55 3.65
CA GLN A 46 -18.51 -5.59 3.14
C GLN A 46 -18.58 -5.47 1.62
N ARG A 47 -17.59 -4.83 1.00
CA ARG A 47 -17.43 -4.75 -0.46
C ARG A 47 -16.78 -5.99 -1.05
N GLY A 48 -16.52 -7.04 -0.27
CA GLY A 48 -15.87 -8.27 -0.75
C GLY A 48 -14.36 -8.10 -0.92
N TRP A 49 -13.71 -7.30 -0.08
CA TRP A 49 -12.29 -6.93 -0.20
C TRP A 49 -12.01 -6.15 -1.48
N HIS A 50 -12.88 -5.18 -1.77
CA HIS A 50 -12.71 -4.24 -2.88
C HIS A 50 -12.49 -2.82 -2.36
N LEU A 51 -11.60 -2.11 -3.04
CA LEU A 51 -11.43 -0.68 -2.85
C LEU A 51 -12.61 0.08 -3.50
N SER A 52 -12.91 1.26 -2.97
CA SER A 52 -13.88 2.20 -3.54
C SER A 52 -13.30 3.61 -3.69
N THR A 53 -11.98 3.74 -3.62
CA THR A 53 -11.29 5.02 -3.64
C THR A 53 -11.09 5.54 -5.06
N GLY A 54 -11.27 6.86 -5.22
CA GLY A 54 -10.81 7.61 -6.40
C GLY A 54 -9.32 7.99 -6.29
N PHE A 55 -8.87 8.96 -7.08
CA PHE A 55 -7.45 9.36 -7.15
C PHE A 55 -6.87 9.73 -5.79
N ILE A 56 -7.59 10.57 -5.03
CA ILE A 56 -7.10 11.13 -3.78
C ILE A 56 -6.96 10.03 -2.71
N GLY A 57 -7.96 9.15 -2.56
CA GLY A 57 -7.91 8.08 -1.57
C GLY A 57 -6.93 6.96 -1.94
N THR A 58 -6.83 6.60 -3.22
CA THR A 58 -6.03 5.44 -3.64
C THR A 58 -4.54 5.65 -3.37
N LYS A 59 -4.06 6.90 -3.47
CA LYS A 59 -2.67 7.27 -3.17
C LYS A 59 -2.24 6.79 -1.79
N ASP A 60 -3.09 6.95 -0.78
CA ASP A 60 -2.72 6.73 0.63
C ASP A 60 -3.32 5.43 1.21
N LEU A 61 -4.30 4.80 0.55
CA LEU A 61 -5.05 3.64 1.07
C LEU A 61 -4.13 2.52 1.60
N MET A 62 -3.20 2.05 0.77
CA MET A 62 -2.34 0.91 1.11
C MET A 62 -1.33 1.26 2.22
N LEU A 63 -0.78 2.48 2.18
CA LEU A 63 0.11 3.04 3.20
C LEU A 63 -0.61 3.17 4.54
N VAL A 64 -1.86 3.67 4.53
CA VAL A 64 -2.69 3.79 5.73
C VAL A 64 -3.01 2.42 6.31
N LEU A 65 -3.45 1.45 5.50
CA LEU A 65 -3.73 0.09 5.96
C LEU A 65 -2.50 -0.53 6.65
N SER A 66 -1.30 -0.34 6.09
CA SER A 66 -0.07 -0.85 6.71
C SER A 66 0.31 -0.09 7.98
N LYS A 67 0.12 1.24 7.99
CA LYS A 67 0.37 2.11 9.16
C LYS A 67 -0.53 1.75 10.35
N ILE A 68 -1.77 1.35 10.12
CA ILE A 68 -2.74 0.97 11.16
C ILE A 68 -2.69 -0.52 11.52
N GLY A 69 -1.66 -1.25 11.08
CA GLY A 69 -1.48 -2.67 11.40
C GLY A 69 -2.40 -3.62 10.62
N ARG A 70 -3.02 -3.16 9.53
CA ARG A 70 -3.92 -3.92 8.66
C ARG A 70 -3.33 -4.21 7.28
N THR A 71 -2.03 -4.56 7.27
CA THR A 71 -1.33 -5.00 6.06
C THR A 71 -1.97 -6.26 5.45
N ASP A 72 -2.63 -7.09 6.25
CA ASP A 72 -3.44 -8.22 5.79
C ASP A 72 -4.52 -7.77 4.79
N VAL A 73 -5.20 -6.66 5.06
CA VAL A 73 -6.22 -6.09 4.17
C VAL A 73 -5.57 -5.50 2.92
N ALA A 74 -4.41 -4.87 3.06
CA ALA A 74 -3.64 -4.37 1.92
C ALA A 74 -3.28 -5.51 0.95
N PHE A 75 -2.81 -6.66 1.45
CA PHE A 75 -2.57 -7.83 0.60
C PHE A 75 -3.83 -8.34 -0.09
N LYS A 76 -4.98 -8.41 0.61
CA LYS A 76 -6.25 -8.78 -0.03
C LYS A 76 -6.65 -7.84 -1.17
N LEU A 77 -6.47 -6.54 -1.00
CA LEU A 77 -6.74 -5.55 -2.05
C LEU A 77 -5.75 -5.68 -3.22
N LEU A 78 -4.47 -5.94 -2.93
CA LEU A 78 -3.43 -6.11 -3.95
C LEU A 78 -3.75 -7.30 -4.87
N HIS A 79 -4.18 -8.41 -4.26
CA HIS A 79 -4.51 -9.67 -4.96
C HIS A 79 -5.97 -9.74 -5.45
N GLN A 80 -6.70 -8.62 -5.43
CA GLN A 80 -8.09 -8.61 -5.87
C GLN A 80 -8.19 -8.72 -7.40
N GLU A 81 -8.68 -9.87 -7.88
CA GLU A 81 -8.81 -10.18 -9.31
C GLU A 81 -10.12 -9.69 -9.94
N SER A 82 -11.20 -9.50 -9.17
CA SER A 82 -12.47 -8.99 -9.70
C SER A 82 -12.53 -7.45 -9.72
N PHE A 83 -13.52 -6.92 -10.45
CA PHE A 83 -13.75 -5.48 -10.50
C PHE A 83 -14.35 -4.95 -9.20
N PRO A 84 -13.89 -3.78 -8.68
CA PRO A 84 -12.70 -3.02 -9.08
C PRO A 84 -11.42 -3.56 -8.41
N GLY A 85 -10.30 -3.55 -9.13
CA GLY A 85 -8.99 -3.98 -8.62
C GLY A 85 -7.85 -3.76 -9.63
N TRP A 86 -6.59 -3.77 -9.18
CA TRP A 86 -5.44 -3.66 -10.08
C TRP A 86 -5.27 -4.90 -10.96
N LEU A 87 -5.39 -6.10 -10.36
CA LEU A 87 -5.29 -7.35 -11.11
C LEU A 87 -6.46 -7.53 -12.07
N PHE A 88 -7.64 -6.99 -11.76
CA PHE A 88 -8.75 -6.97 -12.72
C PHE A 88 -8.34 -6.32 -14.05
N SER A 89 -7.75 -5.12 -14.04
CA SER A 89 -7.30 -4.47 -15.28
C SER A 89 -6.21 -5.29 -15.98
N ILE A 90 -5.25 -5.84 -15.22
CA ILE A 90 -4.16 -6.67 -15.77
C ILE A 90 -4.71 -7.95 -16.44
N ASN A 91 -5.63 -8.65 -15.78
CA ASN A 91 -6.29 -9.84 -16.27
C ASN A 91 -7.10 -9.58 -17.55
N ASN A 92 -7.48 -8.31 -17.79
CA ASN A 92 -8.17 -7.86 -18.99
C ASN A 92 -7.25 -7.13 -19.99
N GLY A 93 -5.94 -7.39 -19.93
CA GLY A 93 -4.99 -6.98 -20.96
C GLY A 93 -4.38 -5.59 -20.77
N ALA A 94 -4.53 -4.95 -19.60
CA ALA A 94 -3.86 -3.70 -19.31
C ALA A 94 -2.33 -3.87 -19.31
N THR A 95 -1.64 -3.06 -20.11
CA THR A 95 -0.17 -2.90 -20.06
C THR A 95 0.26 -1.56 -19.45
N SER A 96 -0.71 -0.76 -19.01
CA SER A 96 -0.55 0.53 -18.33
C SER A 96 -1.73 0.74 -17.37
N ILE A 97 -1.61 1.70 -16.44
CA ILE A 97 -2.69 2.01 -15.51
C ILE A 97 -3.79 2.79 -16.23
N TRP A 98 -5.05 2.38 -16.05
CA TRP A 98 -6.20 3.07 -16.64
C TRP A 98 -6.64 4.26 -15.78
N GLU A 99 -7.24 5.26 -16.42
CA GLU A 99 -7.83 6.43 -15.75
C GLU A 99 -8.98 6.04 -14.84
N ARG A 100 -9.71 4.99 -15.22
CA ARG A 100 -10.88 4.48 -14.53
C ARG A 100 -10.69 3.02 -14.17
N TRP A 101 -11.13 2.65 -12.97
CA TRP A 101 -11.22 1.23 -12.59
C TRP A 101 -12.07 0.42 -13.57
N ASP A 102 -13.10 1.06 -14.13
CA ASP A 102 -14.03 0.49 -15.09
C ASP A 102 -13.77 0.98 -16.52
N GLY A 103 -12.55 1.41 -16.86
CA GLY A 103 -12.25 1.92 -18.20
C GLY A 103 -12.68 0.97 -19.32
N TRP A 104 -12.64 -0.33 -19.02
CA TRP A 104 -13.41 -1.35 -19.71
C TRP A 104 -13.90 -2.41 -18.70
N THR A 105 -15.11 -2.96 -18.88
CA THR A 105 -15.55 -4.18 -18.18
C THR A 105 -16.21 -5.18 -19.14
N PRO A 106 -16.22 -6.49 -18.84
CA PRO A 106 -16.91 -7.49 -19.67
C PRO A 106 -18.40 -7.20 -19.87
N GLU A 107 -19.05 -6.63 -18.85
CA GLU A 107 -20.49 -6.39 -18.84
C GLU A 107 -20.90 -5.12 -19.60
N ARG A 108 -20.03 -4.10 -19.61
CA ARG A 108 -20.37 -2.75 -20.12
C ARG A 108 -19.53 -2.33 -21.31
N GLY A 109 -18.46 -3.05 -21.64
CA GLY A 109 -17.51 -2.64 -22.65
C GLY A 109 -16.72 -1.41 -22.22
N PHE A 110 -16.35 -0.56 -23.18
CA PHE A 110 -15.59 0.66 -22.94
C PHE A 110 -16.44 1.73 -22.25
N GLN A 111 -15.83 2.45 -21.32
CA GLN A 111 -16.38 3.69 -20.76
C GLN A 111 -16.41 4.84 -21.78
N ASP A 112 -17.06 5.93 -21.39
CA ASP A 112 -17.25 7.13 -22.21
C ASP A 112 -15.95 7.67 -22.84
N VAL A 113 -15.96 7.87 -24.16
CA VAL A 113 -14.78 8.27 -24.93
C VAL A 113 -14.28 9.68 -24.59
N GLY A 114 -15.09 10.52 -23.94
CA GLY A 114 -14.69 11.84 -23.50
C GLY A 114 -13.71 11.84 -22.33
N MET A 115 -13.71 10.78 -21.51
CA MET A 115 -12.82 10.64 -20.35
C MET A 115 -12.61 9.17 -19.98
N ASN A 116 -11.76 8.49 -20.76
CA ASN A 116 -11.41 7.09 -20.57
C ASN A 116 -10.01 6.73 -21.11
N SER A 117 -8.97 7.37 -20.58
CA SER A 117 -7.58 7.06 -20.94
C SER A 117 -7.12 5.72 -20.38
N PHE A 118 -6.39 4.95 -21.19
CA PHE A 118 -5.77 3.68 -20.77
C PHE A 118 -4.32 3.86 -20.27
N ALA A 119 -3.84 5.11 -20.16
CA ALA A 119 -2.49 5.44 -19.72
C ALA A 119 -2.50 6.64 -18.76
N HIS A 120 -2.98 6.42 -17.53
CA HIS A 120 -3.11 7.43 -16.49
C HIS A 120 -2.52 6.93 -15.16
N TYR A 121 -1.47 7.59 -14.67
CA TYR A 121 -0.64 7.03 -13.58
C TYR A 121 -1.30 7.02 -12.19
N SER A 122 -2.42 7.73 -11.98
CA SER A 122 -2.95 7.99 -10.63
C SER A 122 -3.18 6.72 -9.79
N PHE A 123 -3.76 5.65 -10.36
CA PHE A 123 -3.94 4.39 -9.62
C PHE A 123 -2.67 3.54 -9.54
N GLY A 124 -1.61 3.92 -10.26
CA GLY A 124 -0.27 3.37 -10.11
C GLY A 124 0.44 3.80 -8.83
N ALA A 125 -0.18 4.69 -8.03
CA ALA A 125 0.34 5.10 -6.73
C ALA A 125 0.58 3.92 -5.76
N VAL A 126 -0.07 2.77 -5.98
CA VAL A 126 0.19 1.50 -5.26
C VAL A 126 1.68 1.11 -5.29
N TYR A 127 2.41 1.47 -6.35
CA TYR A 127 3.83 1.17 -6.46
C TYR A 127 4.67 1.78 -5.34
N GLY A 128 4.29 2.95 -4.82
CA GLY A 128 4.97 3.56 -3.67
C GLY A 128 4.91 2.64 -2.44
N TRP A 129 3.74 2.06 -2.17
CA TRP A 129 3.56 1.06 -1.11
C TRP A 129 4.33 -0.24 -1.39
N MET A 130 4.42 -0.67 -2.65
CA MET A 130 5.23 -1.84 -3.01
C MET A 130 6.72 -1.63 -2.70
N VAL A 131 7.25 -0.44 -2.93
CA VAL A 131 8.66 -0.12 -2.60
C VAL A 131 8.84 0.02 -1.08
N GLU A 132 7.97 0.80 -0.43
CA GLU A 132 8.15 1.19 0.97
C GLU A 132 7.78 0.11 1.98
N ASP A 133 6.72 -0.65 1.72
CA ASP A 133 6.17 -1.62 2.66
C ASP A 133 6.39 -3.06 2.17
N LEU A 134 6.09 -3.41 0.91
CA LEU A 134 6.35 -4.77 0.42
C LEU A 134 7.86 -5.07 0.32
N GLY A 135 8.62 -4.18 -0.31
CA GLY A 135 10.08 -4.23 -0.37
C GLY A 135 10.77 -3.67 0.86
N GLY A 136 10.08 -2.81 1.61
CA GLY A 136 10.55 -2.31 2.91
C GLY A 136 11.51 -1.14 2.86
N ILE A 137 11.71 -0.45 1.73
CA ILE A 137 12.67 0.67 1.63
C ILE A 137 11.95 1.99 1.88
N ARG A 138 12.12 2.58 3.07
CA ARG A 138 11.56 3.91 3.38
C ARG A 138 12.62 4.89 3.88
N PRO A 139 12.66 6.14 3.38
CA PRO A 139 13.55 7.16 3.93
C PRO A 139 13.10 7.57 5.34
N LEU A 140 14.04 7.60 6.29
CA LEU A 140 13.86 8.23 7.60
C LEU A 140 14.26 9.70 7.59
N GLN A 141 15.14 10.08 6.66
CA GLN A 141 15.60 11.44 6.45
C GLN A 141 15.55 11.79 4.97
N PRO A 142 15.44 13.10 4.63
CA PRO A 142 15.54 13.56 3.26
C PRO A 142 16.77 13.00 2.55
N SER A 143 16.68 12.83 1.24
CA SER A 143 17.81 12.39 0.43
C SER A 143 18.41 11.03 0.85
N TYR A 144 17.63 10.20 1.55
CA TYR A 144 18.01 8.85 1.98
C TYR A 144 19.26 8.82 2.88
N GLU A 145 19.52 9.87 3.65
CA GLU A 145 20.64 9.90 4.61
C GLU A 145 20.55 8.80 5.66
N ALA A 146 19.33 8.59 6.14
CA ALA A 146 18.94 7.46 6.94
C ALA A 146 17.71 6.79 6.31
N ILE A 147 17.66 5.47 6.38
CA ILE A 147 16.57 4.64 5.88
C ILE A 147 16.13 3.65 6.95
N VAL A 148 14.88 3.21 6.83
CA VAL A 148 14.40 1.99 7.49
C VAL A 148 14.23 0.92 6.43
N VAL A 149 14.71 -0.29 6.74
CA VAL A 149 14.44 -1.52 6.00
C VAL A 149 13.43 -2.31 6.81
N ARG A 150 12.15 -2.26 6.39
CA ARG A 150 11.02 -2.90 7.07
C ARG A 150 10.06 -3.54 6.07
N PRO A 151 10.42 -4.68 5.47
CA PRO A 151 9.55 -5.38 4.53
C PRO A 151 8.33 -5.97 5.25
N ARG A 152 7.23 -6.04 4.51
CA ARG A 152 5.99 -6.73 4.87
C ARG A 152 5.91 -8.02 4.05
N PHE A 153 5.97 -9.16 4.73
CA PHE A 153 6.01 -10.46 4.07
C PHE A 153 4.61 -10.91 3.64
N ASP A 154 4.25 -10.68 2.39
CA ASP A 154 3.00 -11.17 1.80
C ASP A 154 2.96 -12.72 1.83
N PRO A 155 1.97 -13.35 2.49
CA PRO A 155 1.87 -14.81 2.56
C PRO A 155 1.65 -15.49 1.20
N GLN A 156 1.22 -14.76 0.17
CA GLN A 156 1.00 -15.30 -1.17
C GLN A 156 2.24 -15.21 -2.08
N LEU A 157 3.33 -14.59 -1.62
CA LEU A 157 4.56 -14.43 -2.38
C LEU A 157 5.71 -15.20 -1.74
N ASP A 158 6.48 -15.90 -2.58
CA ASP A 158 7.69 -16.63 -2.16
C ASP A 158 8.88 -15.70 -1.98
N HIS A 159 8.93 -14.61 -2.74
CA HIS A 159 10.00 -13.63 -2.68
C HIS A 159 9.55 -12.26 -3.18
N CYS A 160 10.27 -11.22 -2.78
CA CYS A 160 10.18 -9.89 -3.34
C CYS A 160 11.58 -9.29 -3.39
N ARG A 161 11.93 -8.68 -4.53
CA ARG A 161 13.18 -7.92 -4.68
C ARG A 161 12.86 -6.52 -5.18
N VAL A 162 13.39 -5.52 -4.48
CA VAL A 162 13.26 -4.11 -4.85
C VAL A 162 14.65 -3.49 -4.89
N ARG A 163 14.88 -2.68 -5.93
CA ARG A 163 16.05 -1.81 -6.05
C ARG A 163 15.58 -0.37 -6.24
N TYR A 164 16.13 0.53 -5.46
CA TYR A 164 15.89 1.97 -5.56
C TYR A 164 17.23 2.69 -5.75
N ASP A 165 17.40 3.33 -6.91
CA ASP A 165 18.58 4.14 -7.22
C ASP A 165 18.42 5.54 -6.60
N SER A 166 18.86 5.68 -5.35
CA SER A 166 18.81 6.94 -4.62
C SER A 166 19.92 7.90 -5.05
N ILE A 167 19.84 9.16 -4.62
CA ILE A 167 20.92 10.12 -4.83
C ILE A 167 22.24 9.72 -4.12
N ARG A 168 22.21 8.77 -3.18
CA ARG A 168 23.37 8.25 -2.45
C ARG A 168 23.89 6.93 -3.02
N GLY A 169 23.25 6.41 -4.07
CA GLY A 169 23.55 5.10 -4.67
C GLY A 169 22.40 4.11 -4.52
N ALA A 170 22.63 2.90 -5.00
CA ALA A 170 21.62 1.85 -5.03
C ALA A 170 21.32 1.30 -3.63
N ILE A 171 20.04 1.29 -3.28
CA ILE A 171 19.51 0.60 -2.10
C ILE A 171 18.75 -0.61 -2.62
N GLU A 172 19.07 -1.82 -2.15
CA GLU A 172 18.37 -3.04 -2.56
C GLU A 172 17.86 -3.79 -1.34
N THR A 173 16.67 -4.36 -1.48
CA THR A 173 16.13 -5.35 -0.54
C THR A 173 15.67 -6.57 -1.33
N GLU A 174 15.95 -7.75 -0.81
CA GLU A 174 15.38 -9.01 -1.29
C GLU A 174 14.98 -9.82 -0.06
N TRP A 175 13.72 -10.20 0.02
CA TRP A 175 13.31 -11.23 0.96
C TRP A 175 12.83 -12.47 0.20
N ARG A 176 13.11 -13.64 0.76
CA ARG A 176 12.74 -14.94 0.20
C ARG A 176 12.37 -15.92 1.31
N ARG A 177 11.27 -16.65 1.14
CA ARG A 177 10.87 -17.75 2.03
C ARG A 177 11.78 -18.96 1.79
N LYS A 178 12.31 -19.54 2.86
CA LYS A 178 13.11 -20.77 2.87
C LYS A 178 12.57 -21.67 3.97
N GLU A 179 11.85 -22.73 3.61
CA GLU A 179 11.26 -23.68 4.57
C GLU A 179 10.52 -22.93 5.71
N ASP A 180 11.07 -22.92 6.92
CA ASP A 180 10.50 -22.29 8.12
C ASP A 180 11.04 -20.87 8.41
N GLU A 181 11.86 -20.32 7.53
CA GLU A 181 12.56 -19.04 7.69
C GLU A 181 12.30 -18.07 6.53
N ILE A 182 12.59 -16.79 6.76
CA ILE A 182 12.64 -15.77 5.72
C ILE A 182 14.04 -15.18 5.71
N GLU A 183 14.73 -15.31 4.58
CA GLU A 183 16.02 -14.67 4.36
C GLU A 183 15.78 -13.26 3.82
N LEU A 184 16.26 -12.25 4.55
CA LEU A 184 16.29 -10.85 4.10
C LEU A 184 17.71 -10.43 3.79
N ARG A 185 17.97 -10.08 2.53
CA ARG A 185 19.19 -9.43 2.06
C ARG A 185 18.93 -7.95 1.82
N CYS A 186 19.85 -7.11 2.28
CA CYS A 186 19.76 -5.67 2.12
C CYS A 186 21.12 -5.12 1.68
N VAL A 187 21.13 -4.25 0.67
CA VAL A 187 22.31 -3.51 0.19
C VAL A 187 22.09 -2.04 0.49
N VAL A 188 23.00 -1.46 1.28
CA VAL A 188 22.98 -0.05 1.67
C VAL A 188 24.23 0.61 1.11
N PRO A 189 24.11 1.71 0.36
CA PRO A 189 25.28 2.39 -0.18
C PRO A 189 26.09 3.03 0.95
N ALA A 190 27.37 3.29 0.69
CA ALA A 190 28.23 4.00 1.64
C ALA A 190 27.62 5.35 2.06
N ASN A 191 27.87 5.76 3.31
CA ASN A 191 27.36 7.02 3.86
C ASN A 191 25.82 7.12 3.94
N VAL A 192 25.15 5.98 4.13
CA VAL A 192 23.74 5.85 4.51
C VAL A 192 23.61 5.02 5.78
N HIS A 193 22.82 5.50 6.72
CA HIS A 193 22.46 4.75 7.92
C HIS A 193 21.18 3.95 7.69
N ALA A 194 21.18 2.65 7.99
CA ALA A 194 20.00 1.80 7.86
C ALA A 194 19.58 1.24 9.22
N VAL A 195 18.28 1.33 9.52
CA VAL A 195 17.64 0.61 10.63
C VAL A 195 16.84 -0.55 10.04
N VAL A 196 17.19 -1.77 10.39
CA VAL A 196 16.40 -2.95 9.99
C VAL A 196 15.37 -3.25 11.07
N GLN A 197 14.09 -3.27 10.71
CA GLN A 197 12.99 -3.58 11.60
C GLN A 197 12.15 -4.71 11.01
N LEU A 198 11.97 -5.79 11.76
CA LEU A 198 11.08 -6.89 11.38
C LEU A 198 9.90 -6.94 12.36
N GLU A 199 8.69 -7.07 11.84
CA GLU A 199 7.48 -7.20 12.65
C GLU A 199 6.96 -8.64 12.61
N GLY A 200 6.62 -9.19 13.77
CA GLY A 200 6.08 -10.56 13.88
C GLY A 200 7.09 -11.69 13.62
N VAL A 201 8.36 -11.38 13.34
CA VAL A 201 9.42 -12.36 13.09
C VAL A 201 10.68 -11.96 13.85
N PRO A 202 11.21 -12.79 14.77
CA PRO A 202 12.46 -12.51 15.45
C PRO A 202 13.66 -12.70 14.50
N PHE A 203 14.75 -11.96 14.75
CA PHE A 203 16.02 -12.22 14.07
C PHE A 203 16.60 -13.56 14.54
N ALA A 204 16.77 -14.50 13.61
CA ALA A 204 17.49 -15.75 13.89
C ALA A 204 19.02 -15.57 13.78
N LYS A 205 19.47 -14.90 12.72
CA LYS A 205 20.89 -14.65 12.43
C LYS A 205 21.06 -13.32 11.70
N VAL A 206 22.11 -12.57 12.03
CA VAL A 206 22.48 -11.33 11.36
C VAL A 206 23.95 -11.42 10.94
N ALA A 207 24.23 -11.10 9.69
CA ALA A 207 25.58 -10.99 9.13
C ALA A 207 25.70 -9.67 8.36
N VAL A 208 26.87 -9.05 8.44
CA VAL A 208 27.21 -7.82 7.72
C VAL A 208 28.54 -8.09 7.03
N ASP A 209 28.55 -7.97 5.70
CA ASP A 209 29.74 -8.10 4.86
C ASP A 209 30.53 -6.78 4.80
#